data_AF-A0A3C0Y8R0-F1
#
_entry.id   AF-A0A3C0Y8R0-F1
#
_cell.length_a   1.000
_cell.length_b   1.000
_cell.length_c   1.000
_cell.angle_alpha   90.00
_cell.angle_beta   90.00
_cell.angle_gamma   90.00
#
_symmetry.space_group_name_H-M   'P 1'
#
loop_
_entity.id
_entity.type
_entity.pdbx_description
1 polymer ?
#
loop_
_entity_poly.entity_id
_entity_poly.type
_entity_poly.pdbx_seq_one_letter_code
_entity_poly.pdbx_strand_id
1 'polypeptide(L)'
;MNCSELIALLSSFPPQARVILDGYEGGFNDATKLDLVNIKANANPDVDYYGSHLIDDKGPTVEAAVWIHGVNAHGDSLSVQDLEQLKENGIW
;
A
#
# COMPACT_ATOMS: atom_id res chain seq x y z
N MET A 1 12.97 -2.57 0.82
CA MET A 1 13.71 -2.53 2.11
C MET A 1 13.80 -3.93 2.68
N ASN A 2 14.83 -4.23 3.49
CA ASN A 2 14.91 -5.51 4.21
C ASN A 2 14.15 -5.46 5.55
N CYS A 3 13.99 -6.62 6.20
CA CYS A 3 13.27 -6.72 7.47
C CYS A 3 13.86 -5.85 8.58
N SER A 4 15.18 -5.74 8.67
CA SER A 4 15.84 -4.93 9.71
C SER A 4 15.56 -3.45 9.52
N GLU A 5 15.62 -2.95 8.29
CA GLU A 5 15.30 -1.57 7.93
C GLU A 5 13.84 -1.25 8.22
N LEU A 6 12.93 -2.16 7.86
CA LEU A 6 11.51 -2.02 8.14
C LEU A 6 11.24 -1.96 9.66
N ILE A 7 11.83 -2.86 10.44
CA ILE A 7 11.66 -2.89 11.90
C ILE A 7 12.18 -1.58 12.52
N ALA A 8 13.35 -1.12 12.11
CA ALA A 8 13.91 0.14 12.59
C ALA A 8 12.99 1.33 12.30
N LEU A 9 12.43 1.40 11.08
CA LEU A 9 11.49 2.46 10.71
C LEU A 9 10.17 2.35 11.49
N LEU A 10 9.57 1.16 11.56
CA LEU A 10 8.34 0.92 12.32
C LEU A 10 8.49 1.29 13.81
N SER A 11 9.66 1.02 14.40
CA SER A 11 9.95 1.37 15.79
C SER A 11 9.94 2.88 16.08
N SER A 12 10.04 3.72 15.04
CA SER A 12 9.98 5.18 15.16
C SER A 12 8.55 5.74 15.20
N PHE A 13 7.54 4.94 14.86
CA PHE A 13 6.13 5.33 14.85
C PHE A 13 5.41 4.98 16.17
N PRO A 14 4.24 5.58 16.46
CA PRO A 14 3.46 5.24 17.64
C PRO A 14 3.11 3.74 17.65
N PRO A 15 3.36 3.00 18.76
CA PRO A 15 3.20 1.54 18.79
C PRO A 15 1.75 1.06 18.71
N GLN A 16 0.78 1.97 18.86
CA GLN A 16 -0.64 1.69 18.74
C GLN A 16 -1.22 2.09 17.37
N ALA A 17 -0.41 2.69 16.49
CA ALA A 17 -0.85 3.00 15.14
C ALA A 17 -1.07 1.70 14.36
N ARG A 18 -2.13 1.66 13.54
CA ARG A 18 -2.37 0.52 12.64
C ARG A 18 -1.30 0.47 11.55
N VAL A 19 -1.12 -0.68 10.94
CA VAL A 19 -0.26 -0.83 9.75
C VAL A 19 -1.16 -1.14 8.55
N ILE A 20 -1.05 -0.34 7.49
CA ILE A 20 -1.85 -0.48 6.26
C ILE A 20 -0.95 -0.57 5.02
N LEU A 21 -1.44 -1.25 3.98
CA LEU A 21 -0.75 -1.48 2.71
C LEU A 21 -1.56 -0.88 1.56
N ASP A 22 -0.92 -0.63 0.41
CA ASP A 22 -1.63 -0.28 -0.83
C ASP A 22 -2.68 -1.32 -1.20
N GLY A 23 -3.80 -0.85 -1.78
CA GLY A 23 -4.80 -1.72 -2.40
C GLY A 23 -4.23 -2.48 -3.61
N TYR A 24 -4.76 -3.68 -3.88
CA TYR A 24 -4.17 -4.63 -4.81
C TYR A 24 -4.69 -4.51 -6.25
N GLU A 25 -3.77 -4.43 -7.22
CA GLU A 25 -3.92 -5.05 -8.55
C GLU A 25 -2.59 -5.72 -8.91
N GLY A 26 -2.45 -7.03 -8.64
CA GLY A 26 -1.45 -7.90 -9.26
C GLY A 26 0.03 -7.65 -8.91
N GLY A 27 0.68 -8.56 -8.20
CA GLY A 27 2.14 -8.59 -8.04
C GLY A 27 2.66 -8.27 -6.63
N PHE A 28 3.99 -8.24 -6.49
CA PHE A 28 4.68 -7.95 -5.22
C PHE A 28 5.60 -6.76 -5.41
N ASN A 29 5.54 -5.81 -4.47
CA ASN A 29 6.42 -4.65 -4.43
C ASN A 29 7.26 -4.66 -3.16
N ASP A 30 8.48 -4.15 -3.28
CA ASP A 30 9.27 -3.82 -2.10
C ASP A 30 8.58 -2.71 -1.31
N ALA A 31 8.59 -2.83 0.02
CA ALA A 31 8.32 -1.70 0.88
C ALA A 31 9.44 -0.67 0.68
N THR A 32 9.06 0.53 0.25
CA THR A 32 10.01 1.61 -0.09
C THR A 32 9.83 2.82 0.80
N LYS A 33 8.59 3.10 1.24
CA LYS A 33 8.28 4.26 2.06
C LYS A 33 7.18 3.95 3.09
N LEU A 34 7.30 4.61 4.24
CA LEU A 34 6.35 4.59 5.33
C LEU A 34 5.91 6.02 5.62
N ASP A 35 4.60 6.26 5.70
CA ASP A 35 4.03 7.55 6.07
C ASP A 35 3.02 7.38 7.22
N LEU A 36 3.00 8.31 8.18
CA LEU A 36 1.96 8.37 9.20
C LEU A 36 0.77 9.15 8.64
N VAL A 37 -0.39 8.50 8.58
CA VAL A 37 -1.62 9.07 8.03
C VAL A 37 -2.77 8.92 9.02
N ASN A 38 -3.75 9.82 8.93
CA ASN A 38 -5.01 9.69 9.61
C ASN A 38 -6.00 8.95 8.70
N ILE A 39 -6.66 7.94 9.22
CA ILE A 39 -7.65 7.16 8.47
C ILE A 39 -9.00 7.12 9.16
N LYS A 40 -10.05 7.00 8.34
CA LYS A 40 -11.32 6.43 8.77
C LYS A 40 -11.28 4.93 8.51
N ALA A 41 -11.20 4.15 9.59
CA ALA A 41 -11.29 2.71 9.50
C ALA A 41 -12.68 2.29 8.98
N ASN A 42 -12.72 1.20 8.20
CA ASN A 42 -13.94 0.60 7.67
C ASN A 42 -14.92 1.64 7.10
N ALA A 43 -14.45 2.45 6.15
CA ALA A 43 -15.16 3.67 5.76
C ALA A 43 -16.54 3.41 5.13
N ASN A 44 -16.80 2.17 4.68
CA ASN A 44 -18.09 1.71 4.21
C ASN A 44 -18.59 0.53 5.06
N PRO A 45 -19.38 0.77 6.11
CA PRO A 45 -19.94 -0.28 6.95
C PRO A 45 -21.17 -0.89 6.26
N ASP A 46 -20.96 -1.80 5.31
CA ASP A 46 -21.99 -2.71 4.83
C ASP A 46 -22.02 -3.97 5.73
N VAL A 47 -23.17 -4.66 5.82
CA VAL A 47 -23.38 -5.84 6.66
C VAL A 47 -22.40 -6.96 6.33
N ASP A 48 -22.02 -7.07 5.05
CA ASP A 48 -21.14 -8.14 4.55
C ASP A 48 -19.75 -7.63 4.12
N TYR A 49 -19.49 -6.32 4.21
CA TYR A 49 -18.24 -5.72 3.76
C TYR A 49 -17.94 -4.42 4.50
N TYR A 50 -16.84 -4.41 5.25
CA TYR A 50 -16.41 -3.24 6.04
C TYR A 50 -15.75 -2.13 5.19
N GLY A 51 -15.53 -2.33 3.89
CA GLY A 51 -14.88 -1.33 3.03
C GLY A 51 -13.38 -1.17 3.29
N SER A 52 -12.66 -0.59 2.33
CA SER A 52 -11.27 -0.15 2.53
C SER A 52 -11.18 0.96 3.57
N HIS A 53 -10.03 1.08 4.24
CA HIS A 53 -9.69 2.25 5.02
C HIS A 53 -9.45 3.44 4.08
N LEU A 54 -9.95 4.62 4.44
CA LEU A 54 -9.76 5.83 3.65
C LEU A 54 -8.95 6.84 4.45
N ILE A 55 -8.03 7.55 3.80
CA ILE A 55 -7.33 8.69 4.40
C ILE A 55 -8.38 9.77 4.69
N ASP A 56 -8.40 10.26 5.93
CA ASP A 56 -9.33 11.30 6.38
C ASP A 56 -8.63 12.16 7.45
N ASP A 57 -8.35 13.42 7.12
CA ASP A 57 -7.71 14.38 8.02
C ASP A 57 -8.70 15.28 8.78
N LYS A 58 -10.01 15.09 8.55
CA LYS A 58 -11.06 16.01 9.02
C LYS A 58 -12.18 15.33 9.78
N GLY A 59 -12.21 14.00 9.79
CA GLY A 59 -13.22 13.21 10.46
C GLY A 59 -13.17 13.29 11.99
N PRO A 60 -14.32 13.13 12.68
CA PRO A 60 -14.38 13.10 14.14
C PRO A 60 -13.81 11.81 14.76
N THR A 61 -13.62 10.76 13.95
CA THR A 61 -13.16 9.43 14.36
C THR A 61 -12.00 8.99 13.46
N VAL A 62 -10.91 9.75 13.49
CA VAL A 62 -9.70 9.45 12.74
C VAL A 62 -8.72 8.66 13.60
N GLU A 63 -8.20 7.57 13.06
CA GLU A 63 -7.19 6.72 13.69
C GLU A 63 -5.84 6.93 12.99
N ALA A 64 -4.75 6.90 13.76
CA ALA A 64 -3.40 6.96 13.20
C ALA A 64 -3.01 5.60 12.58
N ALA A 65 -2.47 5.62 11.37
CA ALA A 65 -1.96 4.45 10.69
C ALA A 65 -0.60 4.74 10.03
N VAL A 66 0.29 3.75 10.07
CA VAL A 66 1.50 3.69 9.27
C VAL A 66 1.15 3.04 7.95
N TRP A 67 1.21 3.82 6.88
CA TRP A 67 1.01 3.36 5.52
C TRP A 67 2.34 2.93 4.91
N ILE A 68 2.45 1.64 4.58
CA ILE A 68 3.59 1.07 3.86
C ILE A 68 3.21 0.99 2.37
N HIS A 69 4.01 1.61 1.52
CA HIS A 69 3.80 1.58 0.07
C HIS A 69 5.08 1.28 -0.71
N GLY A 70 4.87 0.69 -1.88
CA GLY A 70 5.89 0.51 -2.89
C GLY A 70 5.84 1.67 -3.89
N VAL A 71 7.00 2.20 -4.29
CA VAL A 71 7.07 3.13 -5.41
C VAL A 71 7.11 2.31 -6.70
N ASN A 72 5.95 1.87 -7.17
CA ASN A 72 5.77 1.57 -8.59
C ASN A 72 5.04 2.73 -9.22
N ALA A 73 5.63 3.33 -10.26
CA ALA A 73 4.80 3.96 -11.27
C ALA A 73 3.93 2.84 -11.86
N HIS A 74 2.60 2.99 -11.83
CA HIS A 74 1.63 2.03 -12.37
C HIS A 74 2.16 1.18 -13.55
N GLY A 75 2.05 -0.14 -13.45
CA GLY A 75 2.20 -1.04 -14.60
C GLY A 75 2.73 -2.41 -14.23
N ASP A 76 1.88 -3.41 -14.43
CA ASP A 76 2.13 -4.84 -14.62
C ASP A 76 3.57 -5.35 -14.46
N SER A 77 3.68 -6.39 -13.62
CA SER A 77 4.86 -7.23 -13.43
C SER A 77 5.23 -7.98 -14.73
N LEU A 78 5.74 -7.28 -15.74
CA LEU A 78 6.32 -7.88 -16.93
C LEU A 78 7.76 -8.29 -16.63
N SER A 79 8.08 -9.56 -16.85
CA SER A 79 9.49 -9.97 -16.91
C SER A 79 10.14 -9.44 -18.20
N VAL A 80 11.48 -9.46 -18.28
CA VAL A 80 12.19 -9.08 -19.50
C VAL A 80 11.76 -9.93 -20.70
N GLN A 81 11.40 -11.20 -20.47
CA GLN A 81 10.88 -12.08 -21.52
C GLN A 81 9.46 -11.71 -21.95
N ASP A 82 8.59 -11.31 -21.02
CA ASP A 82 7.23 -10.86 -21.34
C ASP A 82 7.24 -9.53 -22.10
N LEU A 83 8.16 -8.62 -21.76
CA LEU A 83 8.35 -7.36 -22.46
C LEU A 83 8.82 -7.56 -23.91
N GLU A 84 9.80 -8.44 -24.12
CA GLU A 84 10.28 -8.73 -25.48
C GLU A 84 9.21 -9.46 -26.31
N GLN A 85 8.43 -10.35 -25.71
CA GLN A 85 7.33 -11.02 -26.39
C GLN A 85 6.16 -10.08 -26.74
N LEU A 86 5.89 -9.07 -25.92
CA LEU A 86 4.89 -8.03 -26.22
C LEU A 86 5.34 -7.09 -27.35
N LYS A 87 6.65 -6.79 -27.46
CA LYS A 87 7.24 -6.04 -28.59
C LYS A 87 7.15 -6.81 -29.90
N GLU A 88 7.46 -8.10 -29.87
CA GLU A 88 7.35 -8.97 -31.05
C GLU A 88 5.90 -9.09 -31.53
N ASN A 89 4.93 -9.07 -30.61
CA ASN A 89 3.50 -9.12 -30.91
C ASN A 89 2.89 -7.74 -31.26
N GLY A 90 3.67 -6.65 -31.22
CA GLY A 90 3.24 -5.29 -31.56
C GLY A 90 2.20 -4.68 -30.61
N ILE A 91 2.14 -5.19 -29.38
CA ILE A 91 1.21 -4.74 -28.32
C ILE A 91 1.86 -3.64 -27.46
N TRP A 92 3.19 -3.56 -27.50
CA TRP A 92 4.03 -2.56 -26.85
C TRP A 92 5.19 -2.13 -27.77
#